data_AF-A0A2H0RAY7-F1
#
_entry.id   AF-A0A2H0RAY7-F1
#
_cell.length_a   1.000
_cell.length_b   1.000
_cell.length_c   1.000
_cell.angle_alpha   90.00
_cell.angle_beta   90.00
_cell.angle_gamma   90.00
#
_symmetry.space_group_name_H-M   'P 1'
#
loop_
_entity.id
_entity.type
_entity.pdbx_description
1 polymer ?
#
loop_
_entity_poly.entity_id
_entity_poly.type
_entity_poly.pdbx_seq_one_letter_code
_entity_poly.pdbx_strand_id
1 'polypeptide(L)'
;MPDKNIDSILALDEIAPTIPQRENGEPKNDRYSQLLDRSDYENIEKQMMSEFGFNWGYLDYTMTREADINETAYMLPGTLRLISQIVNVADTKNPYDSIVFLDKSARPSAYLFLLLVKKMKESHLIEQGIQFPKIKFMDIGKTDDPWKFDSPEAASLMREKLPPKEIAPKGETSRVLIVDEFMDTGKTLKNAVRVFKDTYGVDAEGTYQFDAKKGPFWYRNNNKKLVEDANINEYVRNFLSLPLEELRRQGYNIQDLESFKYLSNKLPKPAFTDIYYKRIDDISKNIETTSENLNSILKQSGIEPTKEMLTHISVIAKTNIRILPEGIYDYYKTAGGRFAVAERGDRKRSFELRKMIERVSSLVVERMKQNDK
;
A
#
# COMPACT_ATOMS: atom_id res chain seq x y z
N MET A 1 -25.83 -27.37 25.20
CA MET A 1 -25.66 -26.66 23.92
C MET A 1 -26.73 -25.58 23.87
N PRO A 2 -26.39 -24.29 23.90
CA PRO A 2 -27.32 -23.23 23.55
C PRO A 2 -27.01 -22.69 22.16
N ASP A 3 -28.05 -22.60 21.34
CA ASP A 3 -28.12 -21.86 20.09
C ASP A 3 -27.57 -20.45 20.27
N LYS A 4 -26.50 -20.11 19.53
CA LYS A 4 -26.13 -18.73 19.28
C LYS A 4 -26.54 -18.38 17.87
N ASN A 5 -27.70 -17.76 17.84
CA ASN A 5 -28.32 -17.02 16.76
C ASN A 5 -27.27 -16.13 16.06
N ILE A 6 -26.85 -16.49 14.84
CA ILE A 6 -26.00 -15.68 13.95
C ILE A 6 -26.92 -14.80 13.10
N ASP A 7 -27.80 -14.06 13.76
CA ASP A 7 -28.68 -13.07 13.14
C ASP A 7 -28.48 -11.73 13.86
N SER A 8 -27.26 -11.20 13.75
CA SER A 8 -27.00 -9.78 13.92
C SER A 8 -25.73 -9.38 13.15
N ILE A 9 -25.72 -9.67 11.84
CA ILE A 9 -24.94 -8.85 10.90
C ILE A 9 -25.69 -7.51 10.86
N LEU A 10 -25.39 -6.65 11.82
CA LEU A 10 -25.86 -5.29 11.85
C LEU A 10 -25.48 -4.63 10.54
N ALA A 11 -26.49 -4.01 9.93
CA ALA A 11 -26.39 -3.25 8.69
C ALA A 11 -25.16 -2.32 8.73
N LEU A 12 -24.13 -2.68 7.97
CA LEU A 12 -22.96 -1.85 7.67
C LEU A 12 -23.31 -0.60 6.83
N ASP A 13 -24.57 -0.43 6.47
CA ASP A 13 -25.05 0.65 5.61
C ASP A 13 -25.39 1.95 6.38
N GLU A 14 -25.43 1.95 7.72
CA GLU A 14 -25.99 3.09 8.47
C GLU A 14 -24.99 3.98 9.23
N ILE A 15 -23.68 3.67 9.29
CA ILE A 15 -22.73 4.43 10.16
C ILE A 15 -21.64 5.19 9.39
N ALA A 16 -21.41 4.91 8.10
CA ALA A 16 -20.47 5.74 7.35
C ALA A 16 -21.17 7.06 6.97
N PRO A 17 -20.71 8.25 7.42
CA PRO A 17 -21.17 9.48 6.82
C PRO A 17 -20.99 9.34 5.31
N THR A 18 -22.03 9.65 4.54
CA THR A 18 -21.94 9.87 3.10
C THR A 18 -20.91 10.98 2.91
N ILE A 19 -19.63 10.58 2.81
CA ILE A 19 -18.58 11.44 2.29
C ILE A 19 -19.17 11.92 0.98
N PRO A 20 -19.31 13.24 0.77
CA PRO A 20 -19.70 13.73 -0.52
C PRO A 20 -18.71 13.10 -1.49
N GLN A 21 -19.17 12.12 -2.27
CA GLN A 21 -18.61 11.95 -3.59
C GLN A 21 -18.77 13.35 -4.14
N ARG A 22 -17.68 14.11 -4.25
CA ARG A 22 -17.70 15.18 -5.22
C ARG A 22 -18.16 14.46 -6.46
N GLU A 23 -19.39 14.79 -6.88
CA GLU A 23 -19.91 14.37 -8.16
C GLU A 23 -18.76 14.53 -9.15
N ASN A 24 -18.70 13.62 -10.12
CA ASN A 24 -17.74 13.60 -11.21
C ASN A 24 -17.77 14.88 -12.10
N GLY A 25 -18.02 16.06 -11.53
CA GLY A 25 -17.61 17.32 -12.09
C GLY A 25 -16.11 17.28 -12.21
N GLU A 26 -15.66 17.12 -13.45
CA GLU A 26 -14.29 17.37 -13.87
C GLU A 26 -13.75 18.56 -13.07
N PRO A 27 -12.56 18.45 -12.45
CA PRO A 27 -11.99 19.59 -11.75
C PRO A 27 -12.04 20.78 -12.70
N LYS A 28 -12.75 21.86 -12.30
CA LYS A 28 -12.99 23.07 -13.10
C LYS A 28 -11.71 23.74 -13.65
N ASN A 29 -10.54 23.20 -13.32
CA ASN A 29 -9.22 23.62 -13.77
C ASN A 29 -8.27 22.42 -13.89
N ASP A 30 -8.53 21.50 -14.83
CA ASP A 30 -7.61 20.41 -15.20
C ASP A 30 -6.50 20.92 -16.14
N ARG A 31 -5.80 21.96 -15.70
CA ARG A 31 -4.83 22.70 -16.52
C ARG A 31 -3.80 21.79 -17.17
N TYR A 32 -3.30 20.79 -16.45
CA TYR A 32 -2.19 19.98 -16.93
C TYR A 32 -2.61 18.85 -17.86
N SER A 33 -3.80 18.25 -17.68
CA SER A 33 -4.28 17.28 -18.66
C SER A 33 -4.61 17.96 -20.00
N GLN A 34 -5.08 19.21 -19.96
CA GLN A 34 -5.41 20.03 -21.13
C GLN A 34 -4.18 20.45 -21.95
N LEU A 35 -2.97 20.38 -21.38
CA LEU A 35 -1.73 20.61 -22.12
C LEU A 35 -1.37 19.46 -23.05
N LEU A 36 -2.09 18.33 -23.01
CA LEU A 36 -1.91 17.21 -23.92
C LEU A 36 -3.21 16.96 -24.66
N ASP A 37 -3.14 16.90 -25.98
CA ASP A 37 -4.28 16.44 -26.78
C ASP A 37 -4.23 14.92 -27.01
N ARG A 38 -5.29 14.36 -27.60
CA ARG A 38 -5.36 12.93 -27.92
C ARG A 38 -4.17 12.46 -28.78
N SER A 39 -3.70 13.30 -29.71
CA SER A 39 -2.58 12.95 -30.58
C SER A 39 -1.26 12.86 -29.80
N ASP A 40 -1.07 13.66 -28.75
CA ASP A 40 0.08 13.56 -27.86
C ASP A 40 0.12 12.22 -27.13
N TYR A 41 -1.02 11.79 -26.56
CA TYR A 41 -1.13 10.46 -25.94
C TYR A 41 -0.81 9.34 -26.94
N GLU A 42 -1.39 9.38 -28.14
CA GLU A 42 -1.13 8.38 -29.18
C GLU A 42 0.36 8.36 -29.60
N ASN A 43 1.00 9.51 -29.67
CA ASN A 43 2.41 9.63 -30.01
C ASN A 43 3.33 9.10 -28.90
N ILE A 44 3.01 9.39 -27.64
CA ILE A 44 3.71 8.82 -26.48
C ILE A 44 3.62 7.30 -26.54
N GLU A 45 2.41 6.74 -26.72
CA GLU A 45 2.19 5.30 -26.78
C GLU A 45 2.91 4.63 -27.96
N LYS A 46 2.93 5.26 -29.15
CA LYS A 46 3.69 4.76 -30.31
C LYS A 46 5.19 4.69 -30.05
N GLN A 47 5.76 5.71 -29.41
CA GLN A 47 7.17 5.70 -29.03
C GLN A 47 7.47 4.62 -27.99
N MET A 48 6.61 4.49 -26.97
CA MET A 48 6.74 3.43 -25.97
C MET A 48 6.69 2.03 -26.60
N MET A 49 5.78 1.81 -27.54
CA MET A 49 5.69 0.56 -28.30
C MET A 49 6.99 0.30 -29.09
N SER A 50 7.48 1.30 -29.82
CA SER A 50 8.69 1.16 -30.63
C SER A 50 9.94 0.88 -29.79
N GLU A 51 10.05 1.46 -28.60
CA GLU A 51 11.24 1.33 -27.74
C GLU A 51 11.23 0.04 -26.91
N PHE A 52 10.07 -0.41 -26.43
CA PHE A 52 9.98 -1.52 -25.46
C PHE A 52 9.29 -2.78 -26.00
N GLY A 53 8.66 -2.72 -27.18
CA GLY A 53 7.97 -3.87 -27.79
C GLY A 53 6.84 -4.46 -26.94
N PHE A 54 6.35 -3.70 -25.96
CA PHE A 54 5.38 -4.14 -24.97
C PHE A 54 4.13 -3.27 -25.03
N ASN A 55 2.96 -3.89 -24.87
CA ASN A 55 1.66 -3.20 -24.86
C ASN A 55 1.49 -2.38 -23.56
N TRP A 56 2.17 -1.23 -23.50
CA TRP A 56 1.91 -0.18 -22.53
C TRP A 56 0.91 0.87 -23.02
N GLY A 57 0.29 0.63 -24.18
CA GLY A 57 -0.90 1.39 -24.55
C GLY A 57 -1.44 1.30 -25.96
N TYR A 58 -0.77 0.67 -26.93
CA TYR A 58 -1.16 0.86 -28.33
C TYR A 58 -2.65 0.63 -28.64
N LEU A 59 -3.34 1.74 -28.94
CA LEU A 59 -4.73 1.83 -29.40
C LEU A 59 -4.82 1.25 -30.82
N ASP A 60 -4.73 -0.08 -30.93
CA ASP A 60 -4.98 -0.79 -32.18
C ASP A 60 -6.49 -0.94 -32.39
N TYR A 61 -7.01 -0.34 -33.47
CA TYR A 61 -8.39 -0.50 -33.90
C TYR A 61 -8.68 -1.91 -34.47
N THR A 62 -7.65 -2.73 -34.68
CA THR A 62 -7.75 -4.08 -35.28
C THR A 62 -7.72 -5.22 -34.26
N MET A 63 -7.34 -4.97 -33.00
CA MET A 63 -7.39 -5.99 -31.96
C MET A 63 -8.72 -5.89 -31.19
N THR A 64 -9.52 -6.95 -31.25
CA THR A 64 -10.67 -7.18 -30.37
C THR A 64 -10.23 -7.13 -28.91
N ARG A 65 -10.27 -5.93 -28.29
CA ARG A 65 -9.86 -5.66 -26.91
C ARG A 65 -10.94 -6.10 -25.92
N GLU A 66 -11.04 -7.41 -25.70
CA GLU A 66 -11.84 -7.93 -24.57
C GLU A 66 -10.97 -8.17 -23.31
N ALA A 67 -9.66 -8.39 -23.45
CA ALA A 67 -8.82 -8.92 -22.37
C ALA A 67 -7.74 -8.00 -21.77
N ASP A 68 -7.27 -6.93 -22.45
CA ASP A 68 -6.11 -6.13 -22.00
C ASP A 68 -6.39 -4.64 -21.81
N ILE A 69 -5.86 -4.08 -20.72
CA ILE A 69 -5.98 -2.67 -20.33
C ILE A 69 -4.79 -1.91 -20.90
N ASN A 70 -5.05 -0.67 -21.35
CA ASN A 70 -4.01 0.29 -21.70
C ASN A 70 -3.63 1.06 -20.42
N GLU A 71 -2.42 0.81 -19.92
CA GLU A 71 -2.02 1.37 -18.63
C GLU A 71 -1.74 2.87 -18.72
N THR A 72 -1.27 3.34 -19.88
CA THR A 72 -1.10 4.77 -20.16
C THR A 72 -2.45 5.51 -20.17
N ALA A 73 -3.49 4.93 -20.78
CA ALA A 73 -4.79 5.59 -20.97
C ALA A 73 -5.52 5.94 -19.68
N TYR A 74 -5.28 5.25 -18.56
CA TYR A 74 -5.89 5.63 -17.27
C TYR A 74 -4.86 6.22 -16.29
N MET A 75 -3.63 5.69 -16.22
CA MET A 75 -2.65 6.16 -15.25
C MET A 75 -2.21 7.58 -15.54
N LEU A 76 -1.91 7.90 -16.79
CA LEU A 76 -1.35 9.20 -17.14
C LEU A 76 -2.38 10.32 -16.98
N PRO A 77 -3.58 10.26 -17.59
CA PRO A 77 -4.61 11.27 -17.34
C PRO A 77 -5.01 11.35 -15.86
N GLY A 78 -5.14 10.21 -15.18
CA GLY A 78 -5.46 10.16 -13.74
C GLY A 78 -4.37 10.81 -12.88
N THR A 79 -3.09 10.64 -13.22
CA THR A 79 -1.98 11.27 -12.51
C THR A 79 -1.92 12.78 -12.77
N LEU A 80 -2.14 13.22 -14.02
CA LEU A 80 -2.15 14.65 -14.36
C LEU A 80 -3.29 15.39 -13.65
N ARG A 81 -4.49 14.80 -13.62
CA ARG A 81 -5.62 15.33 -12.84
C ARG A 81 -5.31 15.42 -11.34
N LEU A 82 -4.64 14.40 -10.78
CA LEU A 82 -4.20 14.43 -9.39
C LEU A 82 -3.23 15.60 -9.15
N ILE A 83 -2.25 15.79 -10.03
CA ILE A 83 -1.31 16.93 -9.96
C ILE A 83 -2.07 18.26 -10.03
N SER A 84 -2.99 18.42 -10.98
CA SER A 84 -3.83 19.61 -11.10
C SER A 84 -4.64 19.87 -9.82
N GLN A 85 -5.25 18.84 -9.23
CA GLN A 85 -5.97 18.97 -7.96
C GLN A 85 -5.05 19.43 -6.82
N ILE A 86 -3.84 18.87 -6.72
CA ILE A 86 -2.89 19.23 -5.67
C ILE A 86 -2.39 20.67 -5.84
N VAL A 87 -2.07 21.09 -7.07
CA VAL A 87 -1.65 22.46 -7.37
C VAL A 87 -2.78 23.45 -7.04
N ASN A 88 -4.00 23.19 -7.52
CA ASN A 88 -5.15 24.05 -7.26
C ASN A 88 -5.45 24.20 -5.75
N VAL A 89 -5.21 23.16 -4.96
CA VAL A 89 -5.38 23.20 -3.50
C VAL A 89 -4.19 23.86 -2.80
N ALA A 90 -2.97 23.70 -3.32
CA ALA A 90 -1.78 24.32 -2.76
C ALA A 90 -1.78 25.85 -2.89
N ASP A 91 -2.46 26.38 -3.90
CA ASP A 91 -2.68 27.82 -4.09
C ASP A 91 -3.69 28.41 -3.08
N THR A 92 -4.35 27.56 -2.28
CA THR A 92 -5.20 27.99 -1.17
C THR A 92 -4.41 28.03 0.14
N LYS A 93 -4.92 28.73 1.16
CA LYS A 93 -4.30 28.77 2.50
C LYS A 93 -4.31 27.44 3.27
N ASN A 94 -4.67 26.34 2.62
CA ASN A 94 -4.89 25.06 3.27
C ASN A 94 -4.46 23.87 2.38
N PRO A 95 -3.16 23.64 2.13
CA PRO A 95 -2.71 22.50 1.31
C PRO A 95 -2.96 21.14 2.00
N TYR A 96 -2.94 20.05 1.22
CA TYR A 96 -2.84 18.70 1.79
C TYR A 96 -1.48 18.52 2.49
N ASP A 97 -1.48 17.91 3.67
CA ASP A 97 -0.22 17.54 4.36
C ASP A 97 0.34 16.23 3.79
N SER A 98 -0.54 15.29 3.49
CA SER A 98 -0.18 13.94 3.03
C SER A 98 -1.15 13.41 1.97
N ILE A 99 -0.62 12.60 1.06
CA ILE A 99 -1.39 11.72 0.16
C ILE A 99 -1.06 10.28 0.53
N VAL A 100 -2.09 9.47 0.75
CA VAL A 100 -1.98 8.05 1.08
C VAL A 100 -2.43 7.22 -0.12
N PHE A 101 -1.50 6.61 -0.83
CA PHE A 101 -1.81 5.68 -1.91
C PHE A 101 -2.13 4.30 -1.34
N LEU A 102 -3.17 3.65 -1.87
CA LEU A 102 -3.43 2.26 -1.51
C LEU A 102 -2.32 1.36 -2.05
N ASP A 103 -1.81 0.50 -1.17
CA ASP A 103 -0.63 -0.31 -1.44
C ASP A 103 -0.90 -1.37 -2.53
N LYS A 104 0.16 -1.80 -3.22
CA LYS A 104 0.18 -2.68 -4.40
C LYS A 104 -0.34 -2.05 -5.69
N SER A 105 -1.64 -1.73 -5.74
CA SER A 105 -2.29 -1.24 -6.95
C SER A 105 -1.67 0.11 -7.32
N ALA A 106 -1.81 1.11 -6.46
CA ALA A 106 -1.48 2.48 -6.81
C ALA A 106 0.04 2.84 -6.71
N ARG A 107 0.95 1.86 -6.54
CA ARG A 107 2.40 2.11 -6.47
C ARG A 107 3.00 2.66 -7.76
N PRO A 108 2.73 2.08 -8.95
CA PRO A 108 3.21 2.64 -10.21
C PRO A 108 2.69 4.06 -10.44
N SER A 109 1.44 4.30 -10.06
CA SER A 109 0.76 5.59 -10.11
C SER A 109 1.41 6.64 -9.21
N ALA A 110 1.75 6.29 -7.97
CA ALA A 110 2.50 7.16 -7.06
C ALA A 110 3.91 7.49 -7.59
N TYR A 111 4.57 6.53 -8.24
CA TYR A 111 5.89 6.75 -8.85
C TYR A 111 5.81 7.68 -10.06
N LEU A 112 4.83 7.49 -10.94
CA LEU A 112 4.55 8.39 -12.06
C LEU A 112 4.28 9.81 -11.57
N PHE A 113 3.46 9.96 -10.52
CA PHE A 113 3.19 11.25 -9.87
C PHE A 113 4.48 11.95 -9.42
N LEU A 114 5.35 11.25 -8.68
CA LEU A 114 6.63 11.82 -8.21
C LEU A 114 7.52 12.29 -9.34
N LEU A 115 7.67 11.47 -10.39
CA LEU A 115 8.51 11.81 -11.53
C LEU A 115 7.95 12.98 -12.33
N LEU A 116 6.63 13.00 -12.57
CA LEU A 116 5.99 14.11 -13.28
C LEU A 116 6.13 15.41 -12.48
N VAL A 117 5.81 15.42 -11.19
CA VAL A 117 5.98 16.61 -10.33
C VAL A 117 7.42 17.11 -10.38
N LYS A 118 8.40 16.21 -10.22
CA LYS A 118 9.82 16.57 -10.30
C LYS A 118 10.17 17.20 -11.64
N LYS A 119 9.87 16.52 -12.76
CA LYS A 119 10.24 16.98 -14.11
C LYS A 119 9.49 18.25 -14.52
N MET A 120 8.23 18.40 -14.12
CA MET A 120 7.43 19.60 -14.36
C MET A 120 7.97 20.80 -13.56
N LYS A 121 8.40 20.60 -12.31
CA LYS A 121 9.15 21.62 -11.56
C LYS A 121 10.46 21.98 -12.25
N GLU A 122 11.30 21.00 -12.58
CA GLU A 122 12.57 21.24 -13.30
C GLU A 122 12.37 21.98 -14.64
N SER A 123 11.18 21.85 -15.22
CA SER A 123 10.79 22.44 -16.50
C SER A 123 9.99 23.73 -16.38
N HIS A 124 9.77 24.24 -15.17
CA HIS A 124 8.96 25.43 -14.89
C HIS A 124 7.50 25.35 -15.36
N LEU A 125 6.95 24.14 -15.54
CA LEU A 125 5.53 23.91 -15.83
C LEU A 125 4.66 23.99 -14.56
N ILE A 126 5.28 23.85 -13.38
CA ILE A 126 4.66 24.05 -12.05
C ILE A 126 5.55 25.03 -11.27
N GLU A 127 4.94 25.90 -10.48
CA GLU A 127 5.65 26.86 -9.64
C GLU A 127 6.57 26.16 -8.62
N GLN A 128 7.76 26.72 -8.39
CA GLN A 128 8.74 26.13 -7.46
C GLN A 128 8.30 26.20 -6.00
N GLY A 129 7.55 27.25 -5.63
CA GLY A 129 7.10 27.51 -4.27
C GLY A 129 6.01 26.57 -3.77
N ILE A 130 5.36 25.82 -4.66
CA ILE A 130 4.29 24.88 -4.30
C ILE A 130 4.86 23.74 -3.45
N GLN A 131 4.36 23.63 -2.22
CA GLN A 131 4.64 22.50 -1.34
C GLN A 131 3.73 21.33 -1.71
N PHE A 132 4.33 20.25 -2.20
CA PHE A 132 3.60 19.03 -2.48
C PHE A 132 3.44 18.19 -1.19
N PRO A 133 2.29 17.51 -1.01
CA PRO A 133 2.05 16.67 0.15
C PRO A 133 3.01 15.48 0.21
N LYS A 134 3.26 14.98 1.42
CA LYS A 134 4.08 13.79 1.63
C LYS A 134 3.34 12.56 1.11
N ILE A 135 4.03 11.72 0.34
CA ILE A 135 3.47 10.47 -0.17
C ILE A 135 3.67 9.36 0.87
N LYS A 136 2.57 8.72 1.24
CA LYS A 136 2.50 7.57 2.15
C LYS A 136 1.75 6.44 1.46
N PHE A 137 1.88 5.22 1.99
CA PHE A 137 1.15 4.06 1.47
C PHE A 137 0.43 3.32 2.59
N MET A 138 -0.72 2.74 2.25
CA MET A 138 -1.54 1.97 3.17
C MET A 138 -2.06 0.71 2.48
N ASP A 139 -1.75 -0.47 3.00
CA ASP A 139 -2.35 -1.71 2.52
C ASP A 139 -3.63 -1.97 3.31
N ILE A 140 -4.76 -1.92 2.60
CA ILE A 140 -6.05 -2.33 3.14
C ILE A 140 -6.45 -3.71 2.63
N GLY A 141 -5.45 -4.48 2.16
CA GLY A 141 -5.51 -5.87 1.72
C GLY A 141 -6.73 -6.24 0.89
N LYS A 142 -7.26 -7.45 1.05
CA LYS A 142 -8.37 -7.94 0.23
C LYS A 142 -9.67 -7.96 1.02
N THR A 143 -10.77 -7.68 0.32
CA THR A 143 -12.13 -7.69 0.85
C THR A 143 -12.60 -9.04 1.38
N ASP A 144 -11.97 -10.14 0.97
CA ASP A 144 -12.26 -11.51 1.42
C ASP A 144 -11.48 -11.94 2.67
N ASP A 145 -10.62 -11.07 3.22
CA ASP A 145 -9.89 -11.28 4.48
C ASP A 145 -10.27 -10.20 5.51
N PRO A 146 -11.47 -10.28 6.13
CA PRO A 146 -11.97 -9.25 7.05
C PRO A 146 -11.07 -9.08 8.29
N TRP A 147 -10.33 -10.11 8.67
CA TRP A 147 -9.41 -10.10 9.81
C TRP A 147 -8.15 -9.27 9.57
N LYS A 148 -7.84 -8.96 8.32
CA LYS A 148 -6.58 -8.27 7.96
C LYS A 148 -6.58 -6.78 8.31
N PHE A 149 -7.74 -6.13 8.55
CA PHE A 149 -7.79 -4.68 8.90
C PHE A 149 -8.50 -4.37 10.21
N ASP A 150 -9.45 -5.21 10.63
CA ASP A 150 -10.20 -5.00 11.87
C ASP A 150 -9.49 -5.61 13.10
N SER A 151 -8.35 -6.28 12.90
CA SER A 151 -7.54 -6.81 13.99
C SER A 151 -6.73 -5.69 14.67
N PRO A 152 -6.73 -5.60 16.01
CA PRO A 152 -5.88 -4.69 16.76
C PRO A 152 -4.41 -4.76 16.33
N GLU A 153 -3.94 -5.95 15.98
CA GLU A 153 -2.58 -6.28 15.56
C GLU A 153 -2.21 -5.62 14.23
N ALA A 154 -3.11 -5.64 13.24
CA ALA A 154 -2.89 -4.96 11.96
C ALA A 154 -2.83 -3.44 12.13
N ALA A 155 -3.77 -2.86 12.89
CA ALA A 155 -3.79 -1.43 13.21
C ALA A 155 -2.53 -0.99 13.99
N SER A 156 -2.08 -1.84 14.91
CA SER A 156 -0.85 -1.67 15.68
C SER A 156 0.39 -1.63 14.78
N LEU A 157 0.48 -2.58 13.85
CA LEU A 157 1.57 -2.67 12.87
C LEU A 157 1.56 -1.48 11.88
N MET A 158 0.37 -1.02 11.49
CA MET A 158 0.18 0.17 10.65
C MET A 158 0.65 1.43 11.36
N ARG A 159 0.28 1.65 12.63
CA ARG A 159 0.78 2.77 13.45
C ARG A 159 2.29 2.73 13.67
N GLU A 160 2.89 1.55 13.76
CA GLU A 160 4.34 1.45 13.93
C GLU A 160 5.11 1.88 12.67
N LYS A 161 4.68 1.47 11.46
CA LYS A 161 5.40 1.87 10.22
C LYS A 161 4.99 3.17 9.61
N LEU A 162 3.77 3.57 9.87
CA LEU A 162 3.26 4.84 9.42
C LEU A 162 2.74 5.58 10.66
N PRO A 163 3.65 6.14 11.48
CA PRO A 163 3.29 6.79 12.73
C PRO A 163 2.25 7.89 12.50
N PRO A 164 1.28 8.08 13.41
CA PRO A 164 0.26 9.13 13.26
C PRO A 164 0.87 10.50 12.95
N LYS A 165 1.98 10.85 13.64
CA LYS A 165 2.74 12.10 13.41
C LYS A 165 3.32 12.27 12.01
N GLU A 166 3.50 11.19 11.26
CA GLU A 166 4.02 11.23 9.90
C GLU A 166 2.93 11.36 8.83
N ILE A 167 1.73 10.87 9.13
CA ILE A 167 0.57 10.95 8.24
C ILE A 167 -0.16 12.27 8.43
N ALA A 168 -0.44 12.57 9.70
CA ALA A 168 -1.21 13.69 10.17
C ALA A 168 -0.35 14.48 11.17
N PRO A 169 0.70 15.17 10.71
CA PRO A 169 1.62 15.89 11.59
C PRO A 169 0.95 16.96 12.45
N LYS A 170 -0.24 17.43 12.06
CA LYS A 170 -1.04 18.43 12.77
C LYS A 170 -2.27 17.82 13.47
N GLY A 171 -2.31 16.49 13.63
CA GLY A 171 -3.41 15.76 14.26
C GLY A 171 -4.71 15.91 13.47
N GLU A 172 -5.81 16.22 14.17
CA GLU A 172 -7.16 16.38 13.59
C GLU A 172 -7.25 17.50 12.54
N THR A 173 -6.29 18.44 12.52
CA THR A 173 -6.25 19.51 11.51
C THR A 173 -5.50 19.14 10.25
N SER A 174 -4.94 17.92 10.17
CA SER A 174 -4.21 17.49 9.00
C SER A 174 -5.12 17.12 7.84
N ARG A 175 -4.78 17.61 6.65
CA ARG A 175 -5.52 17.30 5.42
C ARG A 175 -4.87 16.13 4.70
N VAL A 176 -5.57 15.01 4.67
CA VAL A 176 -5.09 13.76 4.06
C VAL A 176 -6.00 13.37 2.90
N LEU A 177 -5.39 13.10 1.74
CA LEU A 177 -6.07 12.57 0.57
C LEU A 177 -5.73 11.09 0.41
N ILE A 178 -6.73 10.21 0.32
CA ILE A 178 -6.52 8.79 0.03
C ILE A 178 -6.67 8.54 -1.47
N VAL A 179 -5.72 7.86 -2.11
CA VAL A 179 -5.68 7.64 -3.56
C VAL A 179 -5.72 6.15 -3.87
N ASP A 180 -6.61 5.77 -4.78
CA ASP A 180 -6.61 4.46 -5.44
C ASP A 180 -6.60 4.64 -6.97
N GLU A 181 -6.18 3.61 -7.70
CA GLU A 181 -6.10 3.67 -9.17
C GLU A 181 -7.28 3.01 -9.88
N PHE A 182 -8.12 2.25 -9.17
CA PHE A 182 -9.16 1.43 -9.79
C PHE A 182 -10.57 1.83 -9.36
N MET A 183 -11.40 2.19 -10.34
CA MET A 183 -12.81 2.51 -10.14
C MET A 183 -13.64 1.22 -10.31
N ASP A 184 -13.88 0.53 -9.21
CA ASP A 184 -14.85 -0.58 -9.14
C ASP A 184 -16.20 -0.08 -8.62
N THR A 185 -16.45 -0.26 -7.33
CA THR A 185 -17.69 0.08 -6.62
C THR A 185 -17.49 1.16 -5.57
N GLY A 186 -16.27 1.71 -5.48
CA GLY A 186 -15.83 2.60 -4.40
C GLY A 186 -15.66 1.90 -3.04
N LYS A 187 -15.92 0.58 -2.94
CA LYS A 187 -15.81 -0.20 -1.70
C LYS A 187 -14.40 -0.14 -1.10
N THR A 188 -13.37 -0.28 -1.94
CA THR A 188 -11.96 -0.22 -1.54
C THR A 188 -11.63 1.13 -0.87
N LEU A 189 -12.01 2.25 -1.49
CA LEU A 189 -11.80 3.58 -0.94
C LEU A 189 -12.62 3.85 0.32
N LYS A 190 -13.89 3.41 0.37
CA LYS A 190 -14.72 3.52 1.57
C LYS A 190 -14.09 2.77 2.76
N ASN A 191 -13.64 1.54 2.52
CA ASN A 191 -12.94 0.75 3.53
C ASN A 191 -11.63 1.40 3.94
N ALA A 192 -10.88 1.97 3.00
CA ALA A 192 -9.66 2.68 3.29
C ALA A 192 -9.88 3.89 4.21
N VAL A 193 -10.92 4.69 3.97
CA VAL A 193 -11.26 5.83 4.84
C VAL A 193 -11.63 5.34 6.24
N ARG A 194 -12.44 4.28 6.35
CA ARG A 194 -12.81 3.68 7.65
C ARG A 194 -11.57 3.20 8.41
N VAL A 195 -10.77 2.33 7.80
CA VAL A 195 -9.55 1.77 8.42
C VAL A 195 -8.57 2.87 8.81
N PHE A 196 -8.45 3.90 7.97
CA PHE A 196 -7.62 5.07 8.25
C PHE A 196 -8.09 5.80 9.52
N LYS A 197 -9.39 6.11 9.62
CA LYS A 197 -9.99 6.74 10.80
C LYS A 197 -9.80 5.88 12.06
N ASP A 198 -10.11 4.60 11.97
CA ASP A 198 -10.01 3.67 13.10
C ASP A 198 -8.56 3.51 13.58
N THR A 199 -7.59 3.55 12.66
CA THR A 199 -6.17 3.35 12.97
C THR A 199 -5.53 4.62 13.55
N TYR A 200 -5.86 5.79 13.00
CA TYR A 200 -5.14 7.04 13.25
C TYR A 200 -5.95 8.10 14.02
N GLY A 201 -7.27 7.93 14.16
CA GLY A 201 -8.15 8.92 14.78
C GLY A 201 -8.28 10.22 13.98
N VAL A 202 -7.98 10.19 12.68
CA VAL A 202 -8.02 11.36 11.78
C VAL A 202 -8.93 11.04 10.60
N ASP A 203 -9.81 11.97 10.25
CA ASP A 203 -10.65 11.85 9.06
C ASP A 203 -9.84 12.20 7.79
N ALA A 204 -9.96 11.36 6.76
CA ALA A 204 -9.46 11.72 5.45
C ALA A 204 -10.34 12.83 4.87
N GLU A 205 -9.71 13.90 4.36
CA GLU A 205 -10.41 15.03 3.72
C GLU A 205 -11.19 14.57 2.49
N GLY A 206 -10.65 13.57 1.79
CA GLY A 206 -11.31 12.99 0.64
C GLY A 206 -10.57 11.82 0.06
N THR A 207 -11.15 11.31 -1.02
CA THR A 207 -10.59 10.22 -1.81
C THR A 207 -10.38 10.69 -3.25
N TYR A 208 -9.40 10.11 -3.91
CA TYR A 208 -9.15 10.29 -5.34
C TYR A 208 -9.04 8.93 -6.00
N GLN A 209 -9.65 8.78 -7.16
CA GLN A 209 -9.63 7.56 -7.95
C GLN A 209 -9.20 7.88 -9.38
N PHE A 210 -8.47 6.97 -10.02
CA PHE A 210 -8.19 7.10 -11.45
C PHE A 210 -9.38 6.52 -12.23
N ASP A 211 -9.65 7.04 -13.44
CA ASP A 211 -10.81 6.64 -14.27
C ASP A 211 -10.62 5.27 -14.97
N ALA A 212 -10.11 4.28 -14.23
CA ALA A 212 -9.91 2.93 -14.75
C ALA A 212 -11.11 2.04 -14.42
N LYS A 213 -11.87 1.61 -15.45
CA LYS A 213 -12.96 0.62 -15.30
C LYS A 213 -12.48 -0.83 -15.15
N LYS A 214 -11.19 -1.09 -15.35
CA LYS A 214 -10.56 -2.39 -15.13
C LYS A 214 -9.24 -2.16 -14.38
N GLY A 215 -8.87 -3.04 -13.45
CA GLY A 215 -7.62 -2.91 -12.67
C GLY A 215 -6.40 -3.41 -13.44
N PRO A 216 -5.21 -2.77 -13.32
CA PRO A 216 -4.02 -3.00 -14.15
C PRO A 216 -3.57 -4.45 -14.32
N PHE A 217 -2.70 -4.71 -15.32
CA PHE A 217 -2.10 -6.03 -15.53
C PHE A 217 -1.44 -6.61 -14.27
N TRP A 218 -0.79 -5.79 -13.44
CA TRP A 218 -0.11 -6.25 -12.23
C TRP A 218 -1.05 -6.60 -11.08
N TYR A 219 -2.32 -6.25 -11.20
CA TYR A 219 -3.37 -6.62 -10.27
C TYR A 219 -4.15 -7.84 -10.79
N ARG A 220 -4.48 -7.86 -12.09
CA ARG A 220 -5.30 -8.92 -12.73
C ARG A 220 -4.53 -10.19 -13.12
N ASN A 221 -3.23 -10.10 -13.41
CA ASN A 221 -2.44 -11.24 -13.86
C ASN A 221 -1.53 -11.74 -12.73
N ASN A 222 -1.89 -12.89 -12.14
CA ASN A 222 -1.13 -13.52 -11.05
C ASN A 222 0.34 -13.79 -11.41
N ASN A 223 0.66 -14.02 -12.68
CA ASN A 223 2.02 -14.29 -13.15
C ASN A 223 2.82 -13.02 -13.47
N LYS A 224 2.21 -11.83 -13.34
CA LYS A 224 2.84 -10.54 -13.63
C LYS A 224 2.64 -9.54 -12.48
N LYS A 225 2.40 -10.03 -11.27
CA LYS A 225 2.30 -9.18 -10.08
C LYS A 225 3.62 -8.44 -9.88
N LEU A 226 3.55 -7.13 -9.68
CA LEU A 226 4.72 -6.32 -9.35
C LEU A 226 5.07 -6.45 -7.87
N VAL A 227 4.05 -6.69 -7.05
CA VAL A 227 4.17 -6.81 -5.62
C VAL A 227 3.16 -7.84 -5.13
N GLU A 228 3.59 -8.75 -4.26
CA GLU A 228 2.70 -9.74 -3.64
C GLU A 228 2.35 -9.34 -2.21
N ASP A 229 1.26 -9.86 -1.65
CA ASP A 229 1.00 -9.74 -0.22
C ASP A 229 2.17 -10.30 0.60
N ALA A 230 2.57 -9.57 1.65
CA ALA A 230 3.42 -10.11 2.69
C ALA A 230 2.64 -11.16 3.47
N ASN A 231 2.88 -12.41 3.12
CA ASN A 231 2.53 -13.53 3.98
C ASN A 231 3.49 -13.49 5.17
N ILE A 232 3.17 -12.67 6.18
CA ILE A 232 3.98 -12.46 7.39
C ILE A 232 4.41 -13.80 7.99
N ASN A 233 3.56 -14.82 7.91
CA ASN A 233 3.86 -16.17 8.38
C ASN A 233 4.94 -16.89 7.57
N GLU A 234 4.88 -16.79 6.24
CA GLU A 234 5.92 -17.36 5.38
C GLU A 234 7.22 -16.56 5.52
N TYR A 235 7.12 -15.26 5.72
CA TYR A 235 8.26 -14.40 6.00
C TYR A 235 8.94 -14.77 7.33
N VAL A 236 8.19 -14.91 8.42
CA VAL A 236 8.71 -15.35 9.72
C VAL A 236 9.31 -16.75 9.60
N ARG A 237 8.65 -17.69 8.91
CA ARG A 237 9.21 -19.04 8.69
C ARG A 237 10.49 -19.02 7.86
N ASN A 238 10.55 -18.23 6.77
CA ASN A 238 11.75 -18.10 5.95
C ASN A 238 12.90 -17.46 6.73
N PHE A 239 12.60 -16.42 7.52
CA PHE A 239 13.59 -15.80 8.41
C PHE A 239 14.12 -16.81 9.44
N LEU A 240 13.25 -17.59 10.08
CA LEU A 240 13.65 -18.65 11.02
C LEU A 240 14.32 -19.86 10.34
N SER A 241 14.22 -19.98 9.02
CA SER A 241 14.92 -20.97 8.22
C SER A 241 16.37 -20.58 7.91
N LEU A 242 16.72 -19.30 8.01
CA LEU A 242 18.10 -18.84 7.85
C LEU A 242 19.04 -19.53 8.86
N PRO A 243 20.32 -19.75 8.52
CA PRO A 243 21.31 -20.22 9.47
C PRO A 243 21.39 -19.29 10.69
N LEU A 244 21.44 -19.84 11.90
CA LEU A 244 21.46 -19.06 13.14
C LEU A 244 22.67 -18.12 13.18
N GLU A 245 23.78 -18.52 12.57
CA GLU A 245 25.02 -17.75 12.43
C GLU A 245 24.81 -16.47 11.61
N GLU A 246 23.95 -16.52 10.59
CA GLU A 246 23.61 -15.35 9.77
C GLU A 246 22.78 -14.36 10.59
N LEU A 247 21.81 -14.86 11.35
CA LEU A 247 20.98 -14.03 12.23
C LEU A 247 21.79 -13.44 13.39
N ARG A 248 22.75 -14.19 13.94
CA ARG A 248 23.69 -13.68 14.96
C ARG A 248 24.50 -12.50 14.45
N ARG A 249 24.97 -12.54 13.19
CA ARG A 249 25.71 -11.44 12.57
C ARG A 249 24.85 -10.18 12.42
N GLN A 250 23.53 -10.32 12.35
CA GLN A 250 22.57 -9.23 12.29
C GLN A 250 22.18 -8.71 13.69
N GLY A 251 22.81 -9.20 14.77
CA GLY A 251 22.63 -8.70 16.13
C GLY A 251 21.49 -9.35 16.92
N TYR A 252 20.86 -10.41 16.39
CA TYR A 252 19.78 -11.11 17.09
C TYR A 252 20.31 -12.06 18.18
N ASN A 253 19.55 -12.20 19.28
CA ASN A 253 19.83 -13.19 20.32
C ASN A 253 19.46 -14.61 19.84
N ILE A 254 20.43 -15.53 19.86
CA ILE A 254 20.27 -16.89 19.35
C ILE A 254 19.23 -17.70 20.13
N GLN A 255 19.18 -17.56 21.45
CA GLN A 255 18.25 -18.32 22.30
C GLN A 255 16.79 -17.96 21.99
N ASP A 256 16.54 -16.69 21.70
CA ASP A 256 15.22 -16.20 21.29
C ASP A 256 14.83 -16.76 19.92
N LEU A 257 15.76 -16.75 18.97
CA LEU A 257 15.56 -17.29 17.61
C LEU A 257 15.31 -18.80 17.61
N GLU A 258 16.07 -19.55 18.41
CA GLU A 258 15.86 -21.00 18.61
C GLU A 258 14.46 -21.27 19.15
N SER A 259 13.98 -20.44 20.07
CA SER A 259 12.64 -20.57 20.64
C SER A 259 11.54 -20.26 19.63
N PHE A 260 11.69 -19.19 18.83
CA PHE A 260 10.78 -18.92 17.72
C PHE A 260 10.77 -20.05 16.69
N LYS A 261 11.96 -20.57 16.33
CA LYS A 261 12.12 -21.66 15.36
C LYS A 261 11.46 -22.94 15.85
N TYR A 262 11.70 -23.31 17.11
CA TYR A 262 11.07 -24.46 17.75
C TYR A 262 9.54 -24.36 17.68
N LEU A 263 8.95 -23.25 18.16
CA LEU A 263 7.50 -23.08 18.16
C LEU A 263 6.92 -23.06 16.74
N SER A 264 7.59 -22.42 15.78
CA SER A 264 7.12 -22.36 14.39
C SER A 264 7.03 -23.72 13.72
N ASN A 265 7.88 -24.67 14.14
CA ASN A 265 7.91 -26.05 13.65
C ASN A 265 6.92 -26.97 14.38
N LYS A 266 6.63 -26.69 15.66
CA LYS A 266 5.78 -27.54 16.49
C LYS A 266 4.30 -27.16 16.44
N LEU A 267 3.99 -25.89 16.21
CA LEU A 267 2.62 -25.39 16.23
C LEU A 267 1.97 -25.41 14.84
N PRO A 268 0.66 -25.67 14.75
CA PRO A 268 -0.13 -25.33 13.57
C PRO A 268 0.06 -23.85 13.21
N LYS A 269 -0.01 -23.55 11.91
CA LYS A 269 0.23 -22.21 11.38
C LYS A 269 -0.57 -21.13 12.13
N PRO A 270 -1.91 -21.25 12.32
CA PRO A 270 -2.69 -20.21 12.99
C PRO A 270 -2.24 -19.94 14.43
N ALA A 271 -1.99 -20.99 15.22
CA ALA A 271 -1.62 -20.83 16.63
C ALA A 271 -0.24 -20.16 16.82
N PHE A 272 0.73 -20.48 15.95
CA PHE A 272 2.02 -19.79 15.97
C PHE A 272 1.86 -18.30 15.58
N THR A 273 1.03 -18.04 14.57
CA THR A 273 0.70 -16.69 14.12
C THR A 273 0.11 -15.84 15.24
N ASP A 274 -0.84 -16.37 15.99
CA ASP A 274 -1.50 -15.65 17.08
C ASP A 274 -0.54 -15.33 18.23
N ILE A 275 0.34 -16.28 18.60
CA ILE A 275 1.42 -16.01 19.57
C ILE A 275 2.33 -14.89 19.09
N TYR A 276 2.79 -14.98 17.84
CA TYR A 276 3.70 -13.99 17.28
C TYR A 276 3.07 -12.60 17.25
N TYR A 277 1.83 -12.49 16.76
CA TYR A 277 1.15 -11.20 16.67
C TYR A 277 0.81 -10.61 18.04
N LYS A 278 0.37 -11.43 19.00
CA LYS A 278 0.17 -10.96 20.38
C LYS A 278 1.45 -10.34 20.94
N ARG A 279 2.60 -10.96 20.69
CA ARG A 279 3.89 -10.41 21.15
C ARG A 279 4.20 -9.08 20.48
N ILE A 280 4.03 -8.98 19.16
CA ILE A 280 4.28 -7.73 18.42
C ILE A 280 3.35 -6.60 18.91
N ASP A 281 2.09 -6.91 19.19
CA ASP A 281 1.12 -5.94 19.70
C ASP A 281 1.42 -5.46 21.13
N ASP A 282 1.82 -6.36 22.02
CA ASP A 282 2.27 -5.97 23.36
C ASP A 282 3.52 -5.08 23.30
N ILE A 283 4.51 -5.43 22.46
CA ILE A 283 5.73 -4.64 22.25
C ILE A 283 5.41 -3.23 21.75
N SER A 284 4.48 -3.09 20.81
CA SER A 284 4.13 -1.78 20.24
C SER A 284 3.35 -0.91 21.22
N LYS A 285 2.55 -1.52 22.10
CA LYS A 285 1.80 -0.86 23.18
C LYS A 285 2.65 -0.61 24.44
N ASN A 286 3.92 -1.03 24.44
CA ASN A 286 4.80 -1.00 25.60
C ASN A 286 4.22 -1.76 26.81
N ILE A 287 3.55 -2.89 26.53
CA ILE A 287 2.96 -3.82 27.49
C ILE A 287 3.90 -5.03 27.61
N GLU A 288 4.07 -5.55 28.83
CA GLU A 288 4.81 -6.79 29.05
C GLU A 288 4.00 -7.99 28.54
N THR A 289 4.60 -8.78 27.64
CA THR A 289 4.02 -10.07 27.26
C THR A 289 4.38 -11.11 28.31
N THR A 290 3.38 -11.82 28.82
CA THR A 290 3.56 -12.87 29.83
C THR A 290 3.42 -14.26 29.22
N SER A 291 4.06 -15.25 29.85
CA SER A 291 3.93 -16.66 29.45
C SER A 291 2.47 -17.14 29.56
N GLU A 292 1.74 -16.65 30.55
CA GLU A 292 0.33 -16.95 30.78
C GLU A 292 -0.54 -16.50 29.62
N ASN A 293 -0.30 -15.28 29.11
CA ASN A 293 -1.06 -14.73 27.98
C ASN A 293 -0.83 -15.58 26.72
N LEU A 294 0.43 -15.90 26.40
CA LEU A 294 0.77 -16.70 25.21
C LEU A 294 0.27 -18.16 25.33
N ASN A 295 0.30 -18.73 26.53
CA ASN A 295 -0.27 -20.05 26.81
C ASN A 295 -1.80 -20.04 26.63
N SER A 296 -2.48 -18.97 27.04
CA SER A 296 -3.94 -18.85 26.87
C SER A 296 -4.36 -18.91 25.40
N ILE A 297 -3.55 -18.35 24.49
CA ILE A 297 -3.77 -18.39 23.03
C ILE A 297 -3.70 -19.83 22.49
N LEU A 298 -2.73 -20.64 22.96
CA LEU A 298 -2.64 -22.04 22.57
C LEU A 298 -3.86 -22.83 23.01
N LYS A 299 -4.29 -22.63 24.26
CA LYS A 299 -5.47 -23.32 24.80
C LYS A 299 -6.75 -22.92 24.05
N GLN A 300 -6.91 -21.64 23.71
CA GLN A 300 -8.02 -21.16 22.87
C GLN A 300 -8.00 -21.78 21.47
N SER A 301 -6.80 -22.09 20.95
CA SER A 301 -6.60 -22.80 19.68
C SER A 301 -6.78 -24.33 19.79
N GLY A 302 -7.19 -24.85 20.95
CA GLY A 302 -7.35 -26.29 21.19
C GLY A 302 -6.02 -27.05 21.33
N ILE A 303 -4.92 -26.36 21.62
CA ILE A 303 -3.59 -26.95 21.76
C ILE A 303 -3.22 -27.02 23.24
N GLU A 304 -2.99 -28.24 23.73
CA GLU A 304 -2.40 -28.45 25.05
C GLU A 304 -0.85 -28.38 24.95
N PRO A 305 -0.21 -27.37 25.56
CA PRO A 305 1.22 -27.17 25.40
C PRO A 305 2.03 -28.17 26.22
N THR A 306 3.07 -28.72 25.60
CA THR A 306 4.05 -29.57 26.30
C THR A 306 4.94 -28.72 27.21
N LYS A 307 5.63 -29.38 28.16
CA LYS A 307 6.63 -28.71 29.02
C LYS A 307 7.71 -27.98 28.21
N GLU A 308 8.15 -28.57 27.10
CA GLU A 308 9.15 -27.98 26.22
C GLU A 308 8.61 -26.73 25.50
N MET A 309 7.35 -26.77 25.03
CA MET A 309 6.68 -25.60 24.46
C MET A 309 6.55 -24.46 25.48
N LEU A 310 6.19 -24.77 26.74
CA LEU A 310 6.10 -23.78 27.81
C LEU A 310 7.45 -23.10 28.11
N THR A 311 8.55 -23.85 28.00
CA THR A 311 9.91 -23.28 28.11
C THR A 311 10.16 -22.26 27.01
N HIS A 312 9.91 -22.61 25.74
CA HIS A 312 10.13 -21.70 24.62
C HIS A 312 9.17 -20.50 24.60
N ILE A 313 7.91 -20.70 25.03
CA ILE A 313 6.95 -19.60 25.24
C ILE A 313 7.48 -18.61 26.27
N SER A 314 8.08 -19.10 27.35
CA SER A 314 8.63 -18.24 28.40
C SER A 314 9.85 -17.43 27.96
N VAL A 315 10.63 -17.95 27.01
CA VAL A 315 11.70 -17.19 26.36
C VAL A 315 11.11 -16.10 25.46
N ILE A 316 10.13 -16.44 24.61
CA ILE A 316 9.51 -15.48 23.68
C ILE A 316 8.70 -14.39 24.41
N ALA A 317 8.08 -14.69 25.53
CA ALA A 317 7.40 -13.68 26.35
C ALA A 317 8.35 -12.54 26.76
N LYS A 318 9.63 -12.87 27.00
CA LYS A 318 10.66 -11.94 27.48
C LYS A 318 11.51 -11.31 26.38
N THR A 319 11.43 -11.78 25.13
CA THR A 319 12.27 -11.25 24.04
C THR A 319 11.70 -9.98 23.43
N ASN A 320 12.52 -8.95 23.26
CA ASN A 320 12.16 -7.72 22.53
C ASN A 320 12.51 -7.78 21.04
N ILE A 321 12.85 -8.97 20.51
CA ILE A 321 13.17 -9.11 19.10
C ILE A 321 11.96 -8.74 18.24
N ARG A 322 12.11 -7.65 17.49
CA ARG A 322 11.30 -7.36 16.31
C ARG A 322 12.04 -7.95 15.12
N ILE A 323 11.49 -9.00 14.52
CA ILE A 323 12.01 -9.52 13.25
C ILE A 323 11.62 -8.51 12.17
N LEU A 324 12.52 -7.57 11.86
CA LEU A 324 12.32 -6.55 10.83
C LEU A 324 13.55 -6.49 9.92
N PRO A 325 13.40 -6.73 8.61
CA PRO A 325 14.50 -6.59 7.67
C PRO A 325 14.71 -5.11 7.34
N GLU A 326 15.73 -4.50 7.93
CA GLU A 326 16.01 -3.06 7.73
C GLU A 326 16.87 -2.78 6.47
N GLY A 327 17.26 -3.80 5.70
CA GLY A 327 18.43 -3.68 4.81
C GLY A 327 18.25 -3.55 3.29
N ILE A 328 17.09 -3.81 2.67
CA ILE A 328 17.10 -4.21 1.22
C ILE A 328 16.37 -3.25 0.24
N TYR A 329 15.76 -2.14 0.71
CA TYR A 329 14.61 -1.53 0.00
C TYR A 329 14.74 -0.10 -0.56
N ASP A 330 15.91 0.41 -0.95
CA ASP A 330 16.07 1.85 -1.22
C ASP A 330 15.16 2.48 -2.30
N TYR A 331 14.65 1.73 -3.29
CA TYR A 331 13.67 2.25 -4.28
C TYR A 331 12.22 2.27 -3.77
N TYR A 332 11.85 1.35 -2.87
CA TYR A 332 10.51 1.27 -2.26
C TYR A 332 10.48 1.83 -0.82
N LYS A 333 11.62 2.27 -0.25
CA LYS A 333 11.71 2.95 1.06
C LYS A 333 11.08 4.33 1.05
N THR A 334 11.16 5.06 -0.06
CA THR A 334 10.42 6.32 -0.26
C THR A 334 8.94 6.06 -0.52
N ALA A 335 8.56 4.81 -0.80
CA ALA A 335 7.20 4.33 -1.03
C ALA A 335 6.77 3.30 0.04
N GLY A 336 6.88 3.69 1.31
CA GLY A 336 6.73 2.81 2.46
C GLY A 336 5.35 2.16 2.57
N GLY A 337 5.26 0.88 2.21
CA GLY A 337 4.15 -0.02 2.51
C GLY A 337 4.67 -1.38 2.98
N ARG A 338 4.28 -1.80 4.20
CA ARG A 338 4.85 -2.94 4.95
C ARG A 338 4.30 -4.31 4.50
N PHE A 339 3.23 -4.33 3.72
CA PHE A 339 2.45 -5.54 3.47
C PHE A 339 2.54 -6.04 2.03
N ALA A 340 3.47 -5.48 1.26
CA ALA A 340 3.66 -5.86 -0.11
C ALA A 340 5.14 -6.22 -0.36
N VAL A 341 5.40 -7.49 -0.67
CA VAL A 341 6.73 -8.06 -0.88
C VAL A 341 7.12 -7.89 -2.34
N ALA A 342 7.79 -6.78 -2.64
CA ALA A 342 8.28 -6.49 -3.99
C ALA A 342 9.28 -7.55 -4.49
N GLU A 343 9.96 -8.25 -3.58
CA GLU A 343 10.95 -9.29 -3.92
C GLU A 343 10.33 -10.52 -4.59
N ARG A 344 9.05 -10.79 -4.33
CA ARG A 344 8.27 -11.90 -4.91
C ARG A 344 7.54 -11.50 -6.18
N GLY A 345 7.46 -10.19 -6.45
CA GLY A 345 6.95 -9.70 -7.71
C GLY A 345 7.90 -10.03 -8.86
N ASP A 346 7.38 -9.93 -10.08
CA ASP A 346 8.16 -10.08 -11.29
C ASP A 346 9.15 -8.91 -11.42
N ARG A 347 10.42 -9.17 -11.08
CA ARG A 347 11.50 -8.17 -11.09
C ARG A 347 11.76 -7.62 -12.49
N LYS A 348 11.68 -8.48 -13.52
CA LYS A 348 11.90 -8.07 -14.91
C LYS A 348 10.79 -7.09 -15.31
N ARG A 349 9.53 -7.45 -15.04
CA ARG A 349 8.38 -6.57 -15.34
C ARG A 349 8.41 -5.28 -14.53
N SER A 350 8.84 -5.34 -13.27
CA SER A 350 9.01 -4.15 -12.44
C SER A 350 10.06 -3.19 -12.99
N PHE A 351 11.19 -3.72 -13.46
CA PHE A 351 12.23 -2.91 -14.10
C PHE A 351 11.77 -2.31 -15.43
N GLU A 352 11.15 -3.13 -16.30
CA GLU A 352 10.56 -2.68 -17.57
C GLU A 352 9.54 -1.56 -17.32
N LEU A 353 8.62 -1.78 -16.37
CA LEU A 353 7.63 -0.79 -15.95
C LEU A 353 8.25 0.52 -15.49
N ARG A 354 9.28 0.44 -14.65
CA ARG A 354 10.00 1.63 -14.20
C ARG A 354 10.60 2.39 -15.38
N LYS A 355 11.27 1.70 -16.32
CA LYS A 355 11.83 2.33 -17.51
C LYS A 355 10.77 2.98 -18.37
N MET A 356 9.61 2.33 -18.47
CA MET A 356 8.47 2.88 -19.19
C MET A 356 7.94 4.15 -18.51
N ILE A 357 7.75 4.16 -17.19
CA ILE A 357 7.32 5.36 -16.43
C ILE A 357 8.35 6.50 -16.53
N GLU A 358 9.65 6.20 -16.44
CA GLU A 358 10.74 7.19 -16.63
C GLU A 358 10.67 7.82 -18.03
N ARG A 359 10.40 7.02 -19.07
CA ARG A 359 10.30 7.51 -20.46
C ARG A 359 9.01 8.30 -20.69
N VAL A 360 7.85 7.75 -20.30
CA VAL A 360 6.54 8.42 -20.41
C VAL A 360 6.56 9.78 -19.73
N SER A 361 7.07 9.87 -18.50
CA SER A 361 7.15 11.15 -17.79
C SER A 361 8.03 12.18 -18.48
N SER A 362 9.05 11.74 -19.23
CA SER A 362 9.89 12.64 -20.04
C SER A 362 9.15 13.13 -21.28
N LEU A 363 8.52 12.22 -22.02
CA LEU A 363 7.74 12.54 -23.22
C LEU A 363 6.58 13.48 -22.91
N VAL A 364 5.89 13.28 -21.79
CA VAL A 364 4.81 14.17 -21.32
C VAL A 364 5.32 15.60 -21.16
N VAL A 365 6.44 15.79 -20.46
CA VAL A 365 7.01 17.12 -20.23
C VAL A 365 7.53 17.75 -21.52
N GLU A 366 8.11 16.95 -22.42
CA GLU A 366 8.51 17.40 -23.77
C GLU A 366 7.31 17.92 -24.57
N ARG A 367 6.19 17.19 -24.56
CA ARG A 367 4.94 17.59 -25.24
C ARG A 367 4.31 18.83 -24.61
N MET A 368 4.21 18.88 -23.28
CA MET A 368 3.68 20.05 -22.58
C MET A 368 4.46 21.33 -22.91
N LYS A 369 5.80 21.26 -22.99
CA LYS A 369 6.64 22.39 -23.41
C LYS A 369 6.43 22.83 -24.86
N GLN A 370 6.00 21.92 -25.73
CA GLN A 370 5.69 22.25 -27.12
C GLN A 370 4.36 23.01 -27.21
N ASN A 371 3.39 22.64 -26.36
CA ASN A 371 2.05 23.22 -26.36
C ASN A 371 1.94 24.53 -25.54
N ASP A 372 2.91 24.82 -24.67
CA ASP A 372 2.98 26.06 -23.87
C ASP A 372 3.66 27.23 -24.61
N LYS A 373 4.12 27.01 -25.85
CA LYS A 373 4.71 28.02 -26.75
C LYS A 373 3.68 28.54 -27.73
#